data_AF-A0A954YDS1-F1
#
_entry.id   AF-A0A954YDS1-F1
#
_cell.length_a   1.000
_cell.length_b   1.000
_cell.length_c   1.000
_cell.angle_alpha   90.00
_cell.angle_beta   90.00
_cell.angle_gamma   90.00
#
_symmetry.space_group_name_H-M   'P 1'
#
loop_
_entity.id
_entity.type
_entity.pdbx_description
1 polymer ?
#
loop_
_entity_poly.entity_id
_entity_poly.type
_entity_poly.pdbx_seq_one_letter_code
_entity_poly.pdbx_strand_id
1 'polypeptide(L)'
;MRKLALATCLWLLASTGLAQDPNSGTDTDQPSTFERLRSHVGAILGAARQLGDWDRQSGYMFDAATQVYRQNGWNSEADNFSLDLMRSVESIPPWEINQRFDTFVGVISDRYYLDERQEAALRRMIVAENARLFAKHSGRIMSYATEAIQTRAAGEPFTADQVARWTRTAQPVFRDSRVSVERLAKEFSEQLDADQRQILERDLAAANNRMDTMERMAQGWMRGEWSAADWGMQNDPIQMAGEERVAAAAEQENAQQTDDSGSDAGVVAGVVNEAPRQEPPPTPVKPTKNVPRDDDRYARYVRAFIDKFQLNDEQQQRAWLFHKEVVERDATLRRKFDPRIEAADAGSDARTSLSTARDHALDRLFDQLKRRLERLPTTKQRQDAKPVDLDAAVNKASADVAEKPDQADKPTKRPRRQSKPEEDEKP
;
A
#
# COMPACT_ATOMS: atom_id res chain seq x y z
N MET A 1 -10.11 7.93 -6.31
CA MET A 1 -8.74 8.23 -5.81
C MET A 1 -8.49 9.66 -5.31
N ARG A 2 -9.10 10.72 -5.86
CA ARG A 2 -9.04 12.06 -5.23
C ARG A 2 -9.66 12.14 -3.82
N LYS A 3 -10.37 11.13 -3.33
CA LYS A 3 -10.77 11.03 -1.90
C LYS A 3 -10.11 9.86 -1.17
N LEU A 4 -9.14 9.18 -1.78
CA LEU A 4 -8.44 8.04 -1.19
C LEU A 4 -6.95 8.31 -1.14
N ALA A 5 -6.37 8.81 -2.24
CA ALA A 5 -5.10 9.52 -2.23
C ALA A 5 -5.22 10.87 -1.52
N LEU A 6 -6.32 11.62 -1.69
CA LEU A 6 -6.53 12.82 -0.88
C LEU A 6 -7.10 12.48 0.50
N ALA A 7 -7.86 11.40 0.77
CA ALA A 7 -8.12 11.04 2.17
C ALA A 7 -6.84 10.53 2.83
N THR A 8 -6.01 9.71 2.19
CA THR A 8 -4.72 9.31 2.74
C THR A 8 -3.77 10.49 2.91
N CYS A 9 -3.62 11.38 1.92
CA CYS A 9 -2.88 12.63 2.10
C CYS A 9 -3.58 13.54 3.14
N LEU A 10 -4.91 13.65 3.19
CA LEU A 10 -5.66 14.47 4.17
C LEU A 10 -5.68 13.93 5.59
N TRP A 11 -5.57 12.62 5.74
CA TRP A 11 -5.45 11.91 6.99
C TRP A 11 -4.02 12.04 7.52
N LEU A 12 -3.02 11.99 6.63
CA LEU A 12 -1.66 12.42 6.94
C LEU A 12 -1.60 13.93 7.25
N LEU A 13 -2.47 14.75 6.63
CA LEU A 13 -2.61 16.19 6.87
C LEU A 13 -3.19 16.52 8.26
N ALA A 14 -4.17 15.73 8.71
CA ALA A 14 -4.86 15.89 9.99
C ALA A 14 -4.05 15.44 11.21
N SER A 15 -3.16 14.46 11.05
CA SER A 15 -2.40 13.85 12.16
C SER A 15 -1.20 14.66 12.60
N THR A 16 -0.48 15.25 11.67
CA THR A 16 0.81 15.88 11.98
C THR A 16 0.64 17.22 12.69
N GLY A 17 -0.51 17.88 12.51
CA GLY A 17 -0.88 19.08 13.25
C GLY A 17 -1.17 18.83 14.74
N LEU A 18 -1.39 17.58 15.17
CA LEU A 18 -1.62 17.22 16.58
C LEU A 18 -0.34 16.93 17.36
N ALA A 19 0.82 16.87 16.70
CA ALA A 19 2.11 16.56 17.31
C ALA A 19 2.91 17.81 17.76
N GLN A 20 2.32 19.01 17.71
CA GLN A 20 2.98 20.24 18.16
C GLN A 20 2.78 20.46 19.67
N ASP A 21 3.86 20.93 20.31
CA ASP A 21 3.96 21.20 21.75
C ASP A 21 2.93 22.26 22.20
N PRO A 22 2.03 21.95 23.16
CA PRO A 22 0.93 22.82 23.56
C PRO A 22 1.34 24.11 24.31
N ASN A 23 2.64 24.40 24.47
CA ASN A 23 3.12 25.45 25.37
C ASN A 23 3.28 26.87 24.76
N SER A 24 2.67 27.16 23.60
CA SER A 24 2.68 28.53 23.05
C SER A 24 1.56 29.37 23.67
N GLY A 25 1.83 30.00 24.82
CA GLY A 25 0.90 30.87 25.53
C GLY A 25 0.52 32.13 24.75
N THR A 26 -0.70 32.20 24.24
CA THR A 26 -1.35 33.44 23.83
C THR A 26 -2.78 33.50 24.36
N ASP A 27 -3.02 34.48 25.22
CA ASP A 27 -4.24 34.73 25.97
C ASP A 27 -5.31 35.42 25.07
N THR A 28 -6.05 34.63 24.30
CA THR A 28 -7.23 35.11 23.56
C THR A 28 -8.37 34.11 23.65
N ASP A 29 -9.56 34.58 24.04
CA ASP A 29 -10.81 33.84 24.25
C ASP A 29 -11.37 33.09 23.01
N GLN A 30 -10.63 33.05 21.90
CA GLN A 30 -11.00 32.21 20.75
C GLN A 30 -10.34 30.83 20.91
N PRO A 31 -11.09 29.73 20.68
CA PRO A 31 -10.50 28.41 20.67
C PRO A 31 -9.36 28.42 19.66
N SER A 32 -8.19 28.03 20.15
CA SER A 32 -6.96 28.08 19.36
C SER A 32 -7.19 27.33 18.04
N THR A 33 -6.49 27.73 16.98
CA THR A 33 -6.55 27.01 15.69
C THR A 33 -6.32 25.50 15.89
N PHE A 34 -5.55 25.13 16.90
CA PHE A 34 -5.29 23.76 17.33
C PHE A 34 -6.50 23.05 17.94
N GLU A 35 -7.29 23.71 18.80
CA GLU A 35 -8.51 23.10 19.37
C GLU A 35 -9.58 22.84 18.31
N ARG A 36 -9.77 23.81 17.39
CA ARG A 36 -10.67 23.63 16.24
C ARG A 36 -10.21 22.47 15.36
N LEU A 37 -8.90 22.38 15.11
CA LEU A 37 -8.28 21.27 14.40
C LEU A 37 -8.56 19.94 15.11
N ARG A 38 -8.28 19.84 16.40
CA ARG A 38 -8.48 18.61 17.18
C ARG A 38 -9.94 18.16 17.18
N SER A 39 -10.87 19.09 17.34
CA SER A 39 -12.31 18.82 17.28
C SER A 39 -12.72 18.26 15.91
N HIS A 40 -12.26 18.91 14.84
CA HIS A 40 -12.47 18.47 13.47
C HIS A 40 -11.93 17.07 13.20
N VAL A 41 -10.68 16.79 13.58
CA VAL A 41 -10.09 15.45 13.42
C VAL A 41 -10.86 14.41 14.23
N GLY A 42 -11.26 14.73 15.46
CA GLY A 42 -12.09 13.87 16.30
C GLY A 42 -13.44 13.52 15.65
N ALA A 43 -14.10 14.49 15.00
CA ALA A 43 -15.37 14.27 14.31
C ALA A 43 -15.22 13.35 13.08
N ILE A 44 -14.19 13.56 12.24
CA ILE A 44 -13.92 12.65 11.11
C ILE A 44 -13.61 11.25 11.63
N LEU A 45 -12.77 11.12 12.66
CA LEU A 45 -12.42 9.82 13.25
C LEU A 45 -13.64 9.10 13.82
N GLY A 46 -14.53 9.84 14.49
CA GLY A 46 -15.80 9.30 14.97
C GLY A 46 -16.67 8.79 13.83
N ALA A 47 -16.83 9.57 12.77
CA ALA A 47 -17.60 9.18 11.59
C ALA A 47 -16.96 7.99 10.84
N ALA A 48 -15.63 7.97 10.70
CA ALA A 48 -14.92 6.89 10.00
C ALA A 48 -15.07 5.53 10.70
N ARG A 49 -15.16 5.52 12.05
CA ARG A 49 -15.46 4.29 12.80
C ARG A 49 -16.86 3.73 12.52
N GLN A 50 -17.79 4.56 12.04
CA GLN A 50 -19.15 4.12 11.68
C GLN A 50 -19.19 3.39 10.33
N LEU A 51 -18.10 3.40 9.54
CA LEU A 51 -18.02 2.65 8.28
C LEU A 51 -17.97 1.12 8.48
N GLY A 52 -17.82 0.67 9.73
CA GLY A 52 -17.80 -0.75 10.10
C GLY A 52 -16.41 -1.36 10.01
N ASP A 53 -16.34 -2.61 9.55
CA ASP A 53 -15.09 -3.35 9.40
C ASP A 53 -14.17 -2.68 8.38
N TRP A 54 -13.08 -2.08 8.87
CA TRP A 54 -12.14 -1.34 8.05
C TRP A 54 -11.40 -2.23 7.04
N ASP A 55 -11.12 -3.49 7.37
CA ASP A 55 -10.42 -4.39 6.45
C ASP A 55 -11.27 -4.62 5.20
N ARG A 56 -12.58 -4.80 5.40
CA ARG A 56 -13.56 -4.89 4.30
C ARG A 56 -13.64 -3.59 3.50
N GLN A 57 -13.76 -2.44 4.17
CA GLN A 57 -13.84 -1.14 3.48
C GLN A 57 -12.57 -0.85 2.69
N SER A 58 -11.39 -1.10 3.26
CA SER A 58 -10.11 -0.92 2.58
C SER A 58 -9.95 -1.83 1.37
N GLY A 59 -10.51 -3.05 1.41
CA GLY A 59 -10.61 -3.95 0.25
C GLY A 59 -11.36 -3.30 -0.92
N TYR A 60 -12.57 -2.79 -0.69
CA TYR A 60 -13.36 -2.11 -1.72
C TYR A 60 -12.64 -0.90 -2.31
N MET A 61 -12.03 -0.10 -1.45
CA MET A 61 -11.28 1.07 -1.86
C MET A 61 -10.05 0.72 -2.71
N PHE A 62 -9.36 -0.38 -2.36
CA PHE A 62 -8.20 -0.85 -3.10
C PHE A 62 -8.57 -1.45 -4.46
N ASP A 63 -9.66 -2.22 -4.53
CA ASP A 63 -10.16 -2.76 -5.80
C ASP A 63 -10.53 -1.62 -6.76
N ALA A 64 -11.20 -0.58 -6.24
CA ALA A 64 -11.52 0.62 -6.98
C ALA A 64 -10.27 1.36 -7.48
N ALA A 65 -9.27 1.57 -6.61
CA ALA A 65 -7.99 2.16 -7.00
C ALA A 65 -7.29 1.34 -8.10
N THR A 66 -7.19 0.02 -7.93
CA THR A 66 -6.57 -0.91 -8.89
C THR A 66 -7.25 -0.83 -10.26
N GLN A 67 -8.58 -0.76 -10.27
CA GLN A 67 -9.35 -0.63 -11.50
C GLN A 67 -9.06 0.69 -12.22
N VAL A 68 -8.94 1.81 -11.50
CA VAL A 68 -8.57 3.10 -12.11
C VAL A 68 -7.15 3.04 -12.68
N TYR A 69 -6.18 2.41 -11.99
CA TYR A 69 -4.83 2.21 -12.54
C TYR A 69 -4.88 1.43 -13.85
N ARG A 70 -5.64 0.34 -13.88
CA ARG A 70 -5.81 -0.49 -15.08
C ARG A 70 -6.46 0.28 -16.23
N GLN A 71 -7.55 1.00 -15.98
CA GLN A 71 -8.28 1.77 -17.00
C GLN A 71 -7.42 2.87 -17.63
N ASN A 72 -6.53 3.49 -16.85
CA ASN A 72 -5.67 4.56 -17.34
C ASN A 72 -4.30 4.07 -17.85
N GLY A 73 -4.07 2.75 -17.88
CA GLY A 73 -2.80 2.17 -18.31
C GLY A 73 -1.61 2.55 -17.42
N TRP A 74 -1.84 2.86 -16.15
CA TRP A 74 -0.78 3.19 -15.18
C TRP A 74 -0.12 1.91 -14.69
N ASN A 75 0.92 1.50 -15.42
CA ASN A 75 1.62 0.23 -15.20
C ASN A 75 3.15 0.37 -15.15
N SER A 76 3.67 1.62 -15.12
CA SER A 76 5.10 1.84 -14.94
C SER A 76 5.57 1.39 -13.55
N GLU A 77 6.88 1.24 -13.36
CA GLU A 77 7.47 0.95 -12.05
C GLU A 77 7.02 1.97 -10.98
N ALA A 78 6.96 3.26 -11.33
CA ALA A 78 6.51 4.33 -10.46
C ALA A 78 5.00 4.29 -10.18
N ASP A 79 4.19 3.78 -11.12
CA ASP A 79 2.76 3.54 -10.92
C ASP A 79 2.54 2.41 -9.92
N ASN A 80 3.22 1.28 -10.12
CA ASN A 80 3.13 0.13 -9.23
C ASN A 80 3.58 0.51 -7.81
N PHE A 81 4.70 1.24 -7.69
CA PHE A 81 5.13 1.79 -6.39
C PHE A 81 4.05 2.64 -5.72
N SER A 82 3.42 3.56 -6.45
CA SER A 82 2.39 4.42 -5.88
C SER A 82 1.12 3.64 -5.48
N LEU A 83 0.76 2.60 -6.23
CA LEU A 83 -0.36 1.72 -5.89
C LEU A 83 -0.05 0.90 -4.63
N ASP A 84 1.16 0.38 -4.50
CA ASP A 84 1.62 -0.35 -3.32
C ASP A 84 1.72 0.53 -2.08
N LEU A 85 2.17 1.78 -2.24
CA LEU A 85 2.17 2.78 -1.18
C LEU A 85 0.74 3.04 -0.68
N MET A 86 -0.21 3.27 -1.60
CA MET A 86 -1.62 3.44 -1.24
C MET A 86 -2.18 2.21 -0.52
N ARG A 87 -1.93 1.00 -1.05
CA ARG A 87 -2.36 -0.25 -0.41
C ARG A 87 -1.82 -0.39 1.00
N SER A 88 -0.55 -0.10 1.19
CA SER A 88 0.13 -0.24 2.48
C SER A 88 -0.47 0.69 3.53
N VAL A 89 -0.76 1.94 3.16
CA VAL A 89 -1.34 2.93 4.07
C VAL A 89 -2.83 2.71 4.30
N GLU A 90 -3.61 2.37 3.25
CA GLU A 90 -5.06 2.15 3.38
C GLU A 90 -5.41 0.88 4.13
N SER A 91 -4.50 -0.11 4.19
CA SER A 91 -4.66 -1.31 5.03
C SER A 91 -4.65 -1.02 6.53
N ILE A 92 -4.30 0.19 6.94
CA ILE A 92 -4.26 0.60 8.35
C ILE A 92 -5.48 1.50 8.59
N PRO A 93 -6.30 1.26 9.63
CA PRO A 93 -7.48 2.08 9.89
C PRO A 93 -7.17 3.57 10.03
N PRO A 94 -8.08 4.47 9.62
CA PRO A 94 -7.83 5.91 9.61
C PRO A 94 -7.65 6.49 11.01
N TRP A 95 -8.04 5.77 12.07
CA TRP A 95 -7.80 6.16 13.46
C TRP A 95 -6.43 5.78 14.01
N GLU A 96 -5.67 4.94 13.32
CA GLU A 96 -4.30 4.57 13.69
C GLU A 96 -3.30 5.50 13.01
N ILE A 97 -3.45 6.81 13.23
CA ILE A 97 -2.82 7.79 12.32
C ILE A 97 -1.29 7.78 12.38
N ASN A 98 -0.72 7.55 13.56
CA ASN A 98 0.73 7.41 13.72
C ASN A 98 1.25 6.23 12.89
N GLN A 99 0.56 5.08 12.95
CA GLN A 99 0.94 3.89 12.19
C GLN A 99 0.81 4.13 10.67
N ARG A 100 -0.22 4.86 10.22
CA ARG A 100 -0.37 5.27 8.81
C ARG A 100 0.80 6.14 8.36
N PHE A 101 1.17 7.14 9.16
CA PHE A 101 2.29 8.03 8.88
C PHE A 101 3.62 7.29 8.85
N ASP A 102 3.89 6.44 9.84
CA ASP A 102 5.09 5.62 9.91
C ASP A 102 5.18 4.65 8.72
N THR A 103 4.06 4.07 8.29
CA THR A 103 4.01 3.20 7.11
C THR A 103 4.25 3.99 5.82
N PHE A 104 3.65 5.16 5.68
CA PHE A 104 3.85 6.05 4.54
C PHE A 104 5.33 6.44 4.40
N VAL A 105 5.92 6.91 5.49
CA VAL A 105 7.34 7.29 5.51
C VAL A 105 8.22 6.07 5.28
N GLY A 106 7.96 4.96 5.95
CA GLY A 106 8.75 3.73 5.80
C GLY A 106 8.80 3.26 4.34
N VAL A 107 7.65 3.17 3.67
CA VAL A 107 7.58 2.76 2.26
C VAL A 107 8.35 3.73 1.35
N ILE A 108 8.32 5.03 1.63
CA ILE A 108 9.11 6.03 0.89
C ILE A 108 10.60 5.88 1.21
N SER A 109 10.98 5.76 2.48
CA SER A 109 12.35 5.50 2.91
C SER A 109 12.95 4.29 2.20
N ASP A 110 12.15 3.23 2.08
CA ASP A 110 12.54 2.00 1.42
C ASP A 110 12.70 2.18 -0.09
N ARG A 111 11.82 2.95 -0.73
CA ARG A 111 11.86 3.25 -2.17
C ARG A 111 13.13 4.00 -2.55
N TYR A 112 13.51 4.98 -1.75
CA TYR A 112 14.66 5.84 -2.01
C TYR A 112 15.92 5.40 -1.26
N TYR A 113 15.90 4.27 -0.55
CA TYR A 113 17.02 3.80 0.27
C TYR A 113 17.56 4.88 1.22
N LEU A 114 16.65 5.58 1.90
CA LEU A 114 17.01 6.70 2.76
C LEU A 114 17.82 6.22 3.96
N ASP A 115 18.85 6.98 4.31
CA ASP A 115 19.46 6.84 5.63
C ASP A 115 18.56 7.47 6.72
N GLU A 116 18.93 7.28 7.99
CA GLU A 116 18.14 7.77 9.12
C GLU A 116 18.00 9.31 9.13
N ARG A 117 19.03 10.03 8.67
CA ARG A 117 19.02 11.49 8.63
C ARG A 117 18.09 11.98 7.52
N GLN A 118 18.16 11.38 6.34
CA GLN A 118 17.29 11.66 5.20
C GLN A 118 15.83 11.34 5.54
N GLU A 119 15.55 10.20 6.17
CA GLU A 119 14.20 9.86 6.65
C GLU A 119 13.69 10.88 7.66
N ALA A 120 14.48 11.24 8.67
CA ALA A 120 14.07 12.20 9.68
C ALA A 120 13.78 13.58 9.06
N ALA A 121 14.57 13.99 8.05
CA ALA A 121 14.31 15.22 7.31
C ALA A 121 13.03 15.14 6.48
N LEU A 122 12.80 14.03 5.77
CA LEU A 122 11.57 13.76 5.04
C LEU A 122 10.35 13.83 5.97
N ARG A 123 10.40 13.17 7.13
CA ARG A 123 9.35 13.21 8.16
C ARG A 123 8.99 14.64 8.55
N ARG A 124 10.00 15.46 8.89
CA ARG A 124 9.79 16.87 9.28
C ARG A 124 9.16 17.69 8.15
N MET A 125 9.65 17.52 6.92
CA MET A 125 9.12 18.23 5.75
C MET A 125 7.65 17.86 5.49
N ILE A 126 7.31 16.56 5.49
CA ILE A 126 5.93 16.11 5.32
C ILE A 126 5.06 16.66 6.45
N VAL A 127 5.47 16.54 7.72
CA VAL A 127 4.72 17.03 8.88
C VAL A 127 4.40 18.52 8.78
N ALA A 128 5.43 19.33 8.52
CA ALA A 128 5.30 20.78 8.45
C ALA A 128 4.41 21.21 7.28
N GLU A 129 4.61 20.59 6.11
CA GLU A 129 3.82 20.92 4.94
C GLU A 129 2.38 20.49 5.06
N ASN A 130 2.19 19.34 5.71
CA ASN A 130 0.88 18.84 5.97
C ASN A 130 0.08 19.76 6.92
N ALA A 131 0.70 20.16 8.03
CA ALA A 131 0.09 21.11 8.96
C ALA A 131 -0.29 22.43 8.25
N ARG A 132 0.56 22.92 7.35
CA ARG A 132 0.31 24.14 6.56
C ARG A 132 -0.91 23.99 5.63
N LEU A 133 -0.95 22.92 4.83
CA LEU A 133 -2.06 22.68 3.91
C LEU A 133 -3.38 22.45 4.67
N PHE A 134 -3.34 21.69 5.77
CA PHE A 134 -4.53 21.45 6.58
C PHE A 134 -5.02 22.74 7.23
N ALA A 135 -4.14 23.54 7.85
CA ALA A 135 -4.54 24.81 8.45
C ALA A 135 -5.23 25.73 7.44
N LYS A 136 -4.73 25.78 6.20
CA LYS A 136 -5.30 26.58 5.11
C LYS A 136 -6.67 26.07 4.62
N HIS A 137 -6.90 24.76 4.62
CA HIS A 137 -8.05 24.15 3.94
C HIS A 137 -9.00 23.35 4.84
N SER A 138 -8.75 23.28 6.15
CA SER A 138 -9.46 22.43 7.10
C SER A 138 -10.99 22.53 6.97
N GLY A 139 -11.56 23.74 6.94
CA GLY A 139 -13.01 23.92 6.79
C GLY A 139 -13.59 23.29 5.52
N ARG A 140 -12.88 23.41 4.38
CA ARG A 140 -13.31 22.79 3.11
C ARG A 140 -13.20 21.27 3.19
N ILE A 141 -12.06 20.79 3.69
CA ILE A 141 -11.78 19.36 3.88
C ILE A 141 -12.87 18.70 4.72
N MET A 142 -13.16 19.29 5.87
CA MET A 142 -14.15 18.80 6.82
C MET A 142 -15.54 18.71 6.19
N SER A 143 -15.92 19.71 5.41
CA SER A 143 -17.24 19.76 4.76
C SER A 143 -17.47 18.55 3.86
N TYR A 144 -16.62 18.32 2.85
CA TYR A 144 -16.86 17.21 1.91
C TYR A 144 -16.45 15.84 2.45
N ALA A 145 -15.55 15.76 3.43
CA ALA A 145 -15.16 14.50 4.06
C ALA A 145 -16.29 13.97 4.95
N THR A 146 -16.90 14.84 5.75
CA THR A 146 -18.01 14.47 6.64
C THR A 146 -19.22 14.00 5.85
N GLU A 147 -19.66 14.76 4.83
CA GLU A 147 -20.79 14.36 3.97
C GLU A 147 -20.51 13.01 3.30
N ALA A 148 -19.31 12.80 2.74
CA ALA A 148 -18.98 11.54 2.08
C ALA A 148 -18.94 10.33 3.03
N ILE A 149 -18.41 10.50 4.24
CA ILE A 149 -18.39 9.43 5.24
C ILE A 149 -19.81 9.13 5.71
N GLN A 150 -20.63 10.15 5.95
CA GLN A 150 -22.02 9.99 6.37
C GLN A 150 -22.86 9.27 5.31
N THR A 151 -22.76 9.67 4.04
CA THR A 151 -23.43 8.98 2.92
C THR A 151 -23.02 7.49 2.86
N ARG A 152 -21.72 7.19 3.02
CA ARG A 152 -21.24 5.80 3.05
C ARG A 152 -21.70 5.02 4.27
N ALA A 153 -21.67 5.63 5.45
CA ALA A 153 -22.14 5.01 6.69
C ALA A 153 -23.65 4.73 6.65
N ALA A 154 -24.42 5.57 5.93
CA ALA A 154 -25.84 5.35 5.65
C ALA A 154 -26.10 4.25 4.59
N GLY A 155 -25.05 3.72 3.95
CA GLY A 155 -25.19 2.76 2.85
C GLY A 155 -25.85 3.37 1.61
N GLU A 156 -25.72 4.68 1.42
CA GLU A 156 -26.24 5.40 0.27
C GLU A 156 -25.19 5.50 -0.84
N PRO A 157 -25.61 5.43 -2.12
CA PRO A 157 -24.71 5.68 -3.23
C PRO A 157 -24.30 7.15 -3.27
N PHE A 158 -23.19 7.45 -3.94
CA PHE A 158 -22.87 8.83 -4.29
C PHE A 158 -23.65 9.26 -5.52
N THR A 159 -24.21 10.47 -5.51
CA THR A 159 -24.84 11.06 -6.69
C THR A 159 -23.86 11.93 -7.46
N ALA A 160 -24.11 12.11 -8.76
CA ALA A 160 -23.29 13.00 -9.59
C ALA A 160 -23.27 14.45 -9.04
N ASP A 161 -24.39 14.94 -8.51
CA ASP A 161 -24.48 16.27 -7.91
C ASP A 161 -23.66 16.40 -6.62
N GLN A 162 -23.69 15.39 -5.74
CA GLN A 162 -22.82 15.34 -4.57
C GLN A 162 -21.36 15.40 -5.01
N VAL A 163 -20.96 14.57 -5.97
CA VAL A 163 -19.58 14.54 -6.47
C VAL A 163 -19.18 15.87 -7.13
N ALA A 164 -20.06 16.49 -7.89
CA ALA A 164 -19.83 17.80 -8.49
C ALA A 164 -19.55 18.87 -7.43
N ARG A 165 -20.40 18.96 -6.38
CA ARG A 165 -20.21 19.90 -5.27
C ARG A 165 -18.91 19.66 -4.52
N TRP A 166 -18.62 18.40 -4.19
CA TRP A 166 -17.37 18.02 -3.53
C TRP A 166 -16.14 18.39 -4.35
N THR A 167 -16.20 18.16 -5.65
CA THR A 167 -15.08 18.43 -6.56
C THR A 167 -14.81 19.93 -6.65
N ARG A 168 -15.84 20.77 -6.77
CA ARG A 168 -15.69 22.23 -6.74
C ARG A 168 -15.10 22.71 -5.41
N THR A 169 -15.59 22.16 -4.30
CA THR A 169 -15.12 22.51 -2.95
C THR A 169 -13.66 22.12 -2.72
N ALA A 170 -13.24 20.97 -3.26
CA ALA A 170 -11.91 20.42 -3.07
C ALA A 170 -10.87 20.96 -4.07
N GLN A 171 -11.28 21.58 -5.20
CA GLN A 171 -10.37 22.06 -6.23
C GLN A 171 -9.23 22.96 -5.70
N PRO A 172 -9.47 23.95 -4.80
CA PRO A 172 -8.39 24.75 -4.24
C PRO A 172 -7.38 23.93 -3.44
N VAL A 173 -7.86 22.89 -2.73
CA VAL A 173 -7.03 21.98 -1.96
C VAL A 173 -6.11 21.20 -2.90
N PHE A 174 -6.65 20.63 -3.98
CA PHE A 174 -5.85 19.88 -4.97
C PHE A 174 -4.77 20.71 -5.63
N ARG A 175 -5.09 21.94 -6.05
CA ARG A 175 -4.12 22.83 -6.70
C ARG A 175 -2.96 23.16 -5.77
N ASP A 176 -3.27 23.52 -4.53
CA ASP A 176 -2.23 23.82 -3.54
C ASP A 176 -1.43 22.57 -3.16
N SER A 177 -2.07 21.40 -3.05
CA SER A 177 -1.38 20.13 -2.78
C SER A 177 -0.41 19.75 -3.90
N ARG A 178 -0.73 20.02 -5.18
CA ARG A 178 0.21 19.78 -6.29
C ARG A 178 1.45 20.65 -6.18
N VAL A 179 1.27 21.97 -5.99
CA VAL A 179 2.37 22.92 -5.82
C VAL A 179 3.24 22.53 -4.62
N SER A 180 2.59 22.09 -3.54
CA SER A 180 3.24 21.58 -2.35
C SER A 180 4.12 20.36 -2.62
N VAL A 181 3.61 19.35 -3.34
CA VAL A 181 4.36 18.16 -3.72
C VAL A 181 5.58 18.51 -4.58
N GLU A 182 5.42 19.38 -5.59
CA GLU A 182 6.54 19.82 -6.44
C GLU A 182 7.62 20.55 -5.63
N ARG A 183 7.21 21.41 -4.70
CA ARG A 183 8.14 22.11 -3.81
C ARG A 183 8.85 21.15 -2.85
N LEU A 184 8.12 20.26 -2.20
CA LEU A 184 8.69 19.24 -1.31
C LEU A 184 9.67 18.33 -2.07
N ALA A 185 9.33 17.90 -3.28
CA ALA A 185 10.22 17.09 -4.10
C ALA A 185 11.52 17.85 -4.43
N LYS A 186 11.42 19.13 -4.77
CA LYS A 186 12.60 19.98 -5.00
C LYS A 186 13.46 20.11 -3.74
N GLU A 187 12.88 20.51 -2.61
CA GLU A 187 13.58 20.64 -1.33
C GLU A 187 14.21 19.31 -0.88
N PHE A 188 13.51 18.19 -1.09
CA PHE A 188 14.00 16.87 -0.72
C PHE A 188 15.14 16.42 -1.63
N SER A 189 15.10 16.75 -2.93
CA SER A 189 16.13 16.37 -3.90
C SER A 189 17.53 16.88 -3.53
N GLU A 190 17.61 18.00 -2.80
CA GLU A 190 18.86 18.57 -2.30
C GLU A 190 19.55 17.68 -1.25
N GLN A 191 18.80 16.77 -0.63
CA GLN A 191 19.31 15.85 0.39
C GLN A 191 19.62 14.46 -0.17
N LEU A 192 19.33 14.23 -1.45
CA LEU A 192 19.45 12.94 -2.10
C LEU A 192 20.75 12.82 -2.91
N ASP A 193 21.30 11.60 -2.96
CA ASP A 193 22.38 11.28 -3.89
C ASP A 193 21.90 11.28 -5.35
N ALA A 194 22.79 11.10 -6.32
CA ALA A 194 22.43 11.14 -7.74
C ALA A 194 21.45 10.03 -8.15
N ASP A 195 21.62 8.81 -7.62
CA ASP A 195 20.77 7.66 -7.94
C ASP A 195 19.36 7.87 -7.35
N GLN A 196 19.30 8.34 -6.10
CA GLN A 196 18.06 8.68 -5.40
C GLN A 196 17.29 9.79 -6.12
N ARG A 197 17.98 10.83 -6.61
CA ARG A 197 17.37 11.92 -7.40
C ARG A 197 16.75 11.41 -8.70
N GLN A 198 17.43 10.50 -9.39
CA GLN A 198 16.88 9.90 -10.62
C GLN A 198 15.57 9.13 -10.34
N ILE A 199 15.50 8.37 -9.24
CA ILE A 199 14.27 7.70 -8.83
C ILE A 199 13.18 8.72 -8.52
N LEU A 200 13.51 9.80 -7.78
CA LEU A 200 12.57 10.86 -7.41
C LEU A 200 12.01 11.57 -8.65
N GLU A 201 12.86 11.94 -9.60
CA GLU A 201 12.44 12.60 -10.85
C GLU A 201 11.46 11.74 -11.65
N ARG A 202 11.75 10.45 -11.80
CA ARG A 202 10.87 9.49 -12.46
C ARG A 202 9.54 9.33 -11.74
N ASP A 203 9.58 9.16 -10.41
CA ASP A 203 8.37 8.98 -9.60
C ASP A 203 7.50 10.26 -9.60
N LEU A 204 8.13 11.45 -9.58
CA LEU A 204 7.45 12.75 -9.68
C LEU A 204 6.82 12.96 -11.06
N ALA A 205 7.50 12.59 -12.14
CA ALA A 205 6.95 12.67 -13.50
C ALA A 205 5.70 11.78 -13.63
N ALA A 206 5.76 10.54 -13.13
CA ALA A 206 4.61 9.64 -13.11
C ALA A 206 3.46 10.20 -12.24
N ALA A 207 3.77 10.76 -11.07
CA ALA A 207 2.79 11.41 -10.21
C ALA A 207 2.09 12.58 -10.91
N ASN A 208 2.84 13.44 -11.60
CA ASN A 208 2.28 14.57 -12.36
C ASN A 208 1.35 14.10 -13.48
N ASN A 209 1.72 13.07 -14.23
CA ASN A 209 0.85 12.48 -15.26
C ASN A 209 -0.48 11.96 -14.67
N ARG A 210 -0.43 11.30 -13.51
CA ARG A 210 -1.64 10.86 -12.78
C ARG A 210 -2.48 12.05 -12.32
N MET A 211 -1.84 13.12 -11.79
CA MET A 211 -2.53 14.32 -11.33
C MET A 211 -3.21 15.09 -12.47
N ASP A 212 -2.57 15.19 -13.64
CA ASP A 212 -3.14 15.82 -14.85
C ASP A 212 -4.38 15.08 -15.33
N THR A 213 -4.32 13.75 -15.37
CA THR A 213 -5.47 12.92 -15.73
C THR A 213 -6.61 13.09 -14.73
N MET A 214 -6.31 13.10 -13.44
CA MET A 214 -7.30 13.35 -12.39
C MET A 214 -7.92 14.76 -12.46
N GLU A 215 -7.18 15.77 -12.93
CA GLU A 215 -7.74 17.11 -13.15
C GLU A 215 -8.73 17.13 -14.30
N ARG A 216 -8.45 16.43 -15.42
CA ARG A 216 -9.40 16.29 -16.52
C ARG A 216 -10.70 15.61 -16.08
N MET A 217 -10.60 14.51 -15.33
CA MET A 217 -11.77 13.81 -14.79
C MET A 217 -12.57 14.72 -13.84
N ALA A 218 -11.88 15.44 -12.95
CA ALA A 218 -12.52 16.37 -12.04
C ALA A 218 -13.27 17.51 -12.76
N GLN A 219 -12.80 17.97 -13.92
CA GLN A 219 -13.53 18.94 -14.71
C GLN A 219 -14.88 18.40 -15.21
N GLY A 220 -14.93 17.12 -15.63
CA GLY A 220 -16.19 16.44 -15.95
C GLY A 220 -17.10 16.31 -14.73
N TRP A 221 -16.56 15.88 -13.60
CA TRP A 221 -17.33 15.75 -12.36
C TRP A 221 -17.93 17.07 -11.90
N MET A 222 -17.20 18.19 -12.03
CA MET A 222 -17.74 19.51 -11.72
C MET A 222 -18.93 19.92 -12.61
N ARG A 223 -19.13 19.27 -13.76
CA ARG A 223 -20.30 19.43 -14.64
C ARG A 223 -21.42 18.42 -14.37
N GLY A 224 -21.24 17.53 -13.39
CA GLY A 224 -22.20 16.44 -13.11
C GLY A 224 -22.02 15.22 -14.00
N GLU A 225 -20.91 15.10 -14.73
CA GLU A 225 -20.62 13.96 -15.62
C GLU A 225 -19.98 12.78 -14.85
N TRP A 226 -20.15 12.72 -13.53
CA TRP A 226 -19.55 11.65 -12.73
C TRP A 226 -20.29 10.32 -12.89
N SER A 227 -19.52 9.24 -13.00
CA SER A 227 -20.03 7.86 -12.91
C SER A 227 -19.25 7.04 -11.87
N ALA A 228 -19.84 5.97 -11.34
CA ALA A 228 -19.15 5.05 -10.44
C ALA A 228 -17.89 4.44 -11.11
N ALA A 229 -17.95 4.18 -12.42
CA ALA A 229 -16.84 3.63 -13.20
C ALA A 229 -15.61 4.54 -13.26
N ASP A 230 -15.80 5.86 -13.22
CA ASP A 230 -14.70 6.84 -13.17
C ASP A 230 -13.79 6.62 -11.96
N TRP A 231 -14.34 6.04 -10.89
CA TRP A 231 -13.62 5.76 -9.65
C TRP A 231 -13.31 4.29 -9.45
N GLY A 232 -13.60 3.42 -10.41
CA GLY A 232 -13.47 1.98 -10.22
C GLY A 232 -14.51 1.40 -9.25
N MET A 233 -15.57 2.15 -8.95
CA MET A 233 -16.58 1.77 -7.96
C MET A 233 -17.78 1.02 -8.57
N GLN A 234 -17.72 0.61 -9.84
CA GLN A 234 -18.82 -0.14 -10.47
C GLN A 234 -19.10 -1.51 -9.81
N ASN A 235 -18.15 -2.02 -9.03
CA ASN A 235 -18.29 -3.25 -8.25
C ASN A 235 -18.42 -2.97 -6.74
N ASP A 236 -18.59 -1.70 -6.35
CA ASP A 236 -18.76 -1.34 -4.95
C ASP A 236 -20.19 -1.68 -4.51
N PRO A 237 -20.38 -2.50 -3.46
CA PRO A 237 -21.71 -3.00 -3.11
C PRO A 237 -22.67 -1.90 -2.63
N ILE A 238 -22.17 -0.81 -2.06
CA ILE A 238 -23.01 0.32 -1.64
C ILE A 238 -23.48 1.10 -2.87
N GLN A 239 -22.61 1.31 -3.86
CA GLN A 239 -23.00 1.94 -5.11
C GLN A 239 -24.01 1.10 -5.89
N MET A 240 -23.73 -0.19 -6.08
CA MET A 240 -24.63 -1.10 -6.80
C MET A 240 -26.02 -1.15 -6.15
N ALA A 241 -26.09 -1.35 -4.83
CA ALA A 241 -27.37 -1.37 -4.11
C ALA A 241 -28.11 -0.03 -4.17
N GLY A 242 -27.37 1.07 -4.30
CA GLY A 242 -27.94 2.40 -4.50
C GLY A 242 -28.54 2.58 -5.89
N GLU A 243 -27.79 2.22 -6.93
CA GLU A 243 -28.23 2.27 -8.32
C GLU A 243 -29.47 1.38 -8.55
N GLU A 244 -29.49 0.18 -7.98
CA GLU A 244 -30.65 -0.74 -8.02
C GLU A 244 -31.90 -0.12 -7.36
N ARG A 245 -31.75 0.55 -6.21
CA ARG A 245 -32.87 1.22 -5.53
C ARG A 245 -33.42 2.39 -6.34
N VAL A 246 -32.55 3.18 -6.96
CA VAL A 246 -32.97 4.30 -7.82
C VAL A 246 -33.68 3.78 -9.06
N ALA A 247 -33.17 2.72 -9.69
CA ALA A 247 -33.82 2.07 -10.83
C ALA A 247 -35.21 1.53 -10.46
N ALA A 248 -35.32 0.81 -9.33
CA ALA A 248 -36.59 0.28 -8.85
C ALA A 248 -37.61 1.39 -8.51
N ALA A 249 -37.16 2.51 -7.93
CA ALA A 249 -38.04 3.66 -7.65
C ALA A 249 -38.56 4.31 -8.94
N ALA A 250 -37.71 4.47 -9.96
CA ALA A 250 -38.10 5.01 -11.25
C ALA A 250 -39.09 4.08 -12.00
N GLU A 251 -38.92 2.76 -11.89
CA GLU A 251 -39.87 1.79 -12.43
C GLU A 251 -41.25 1.89 -11.73
N GLN A 252 -41.27 2.05 -10.41
CA GLN A 252 -42.51 2.22 -9.65
C GLN A 252 -43.23 3.53 -9.98
N GLU A 253 -42.50 4.64 -10.14
CA GLU A 253 -43.07 5.93 -10.53
C GLU A 253 -43.68 5.87 -11.94
N ASN A 254 -42.98 5.25 -12.90
CA ASN A 254 -43.51 5.04 -14.25
C ASN A 254 -44.75 4.12 -14.24
N ALA A 255 -44.77 3.06 -13.43
CA ALA A 255 -45.92 2.17 -13.32
C ALA A 255 -47.16 2.87 -12.73
N GLN A 256 -46.98 3.71 -11.70
CA GLN A 256 -48.06 4.53 -11.15
C GLN A 256 -48.60 5.56 -12.14
N GLN A 257 -47.71 6.11 -12.99
CA GLN A 257 -48.12 7.08 -14.02
C GLN A 257 -48.88 6.41 -15.18
N THR A 258 -48.63 5.13 -15.46
CA THR A 258 -49.40 4.37 -16.46
C THR A 258 -50.79 3.96 -16.00
N ASP A 259 -50.99 3.72 -14.70
CA ASP A 259 -52.29 3.29 -14.15
C ASP A 259 -53.33 4.43 -14.06
N ASP A 260 -52.90 5.69 -13.96
CA ASP A 260 -53.82 6.86 -13.90
C ASP A 260 -54.26 7.36 -15.30
N SER A 261 -53.67 6.82 -16.37
CA SER A 261 -53.82 7.39 -17.72
C SER A 261 -54.58 6.54 -18.74
N GLY A 262 -55.25 5.44 -18.36
CA GLY A 262 -55.93 4.62 -19.37
C GLY A 262 -56.81 3.46 -18.90
N SER A 263 -58.00 3.78 -18.41
CA SER A 263 -59.19 2.96 -18.67
C SER A 263 -59.59 3.10 -20.16
N ASP A 264 -58.87 2.47 -21.09
CA ASP A 264 -59.49 1.91 -22.30
C ASP A 264 -58.58 0.88 -22.98
N ALA A 265 -59.23 -0.11 -23.60
CA ALA A 265 -58.77 -1.45 -23.92
C ALA A 265 -57.59 -1.59 -24.92
N GLY A 266 -56.83 -2.69 -24.77
CA GLY A 266 -55.96 -3.19 -25.83
C GLY A 266 -55.07 -4.37 -25.47
N VAL A 267 -55.64 -5.58 -25.44
CA VAL A 267 -54.93 -6.87 -25.27
C VAL A 267 -54.02 -7.15 -26.47
N VAL A 268 -52.69 -7.24 -26.29
CA VAL A 268 -51.78 -7.92 -27.23
C VAL A 268 -50.71 -8.71 -26.47
N ALA A 269 -50.51 -9.95 -26.91
CA ALA A 269 -49.76 -11.02 -26.28
C ALA A 269 -48.24 -11.00 -26.53
N GLY A 270 -47.50 -11.38 -25.49
CA GLY A 270 -46.48 -12.44 -25.55
C GLY A 270 -45.13 -12.12 -26.21
N VAL A 271 -44.12 -11.80 -25.39
CA VAL A 271 -42.70 -11.99 -25.74
C VAL A 271 -42.01 -12.76 -24.62
N VAL A 272 -41.42 -13.89 -25.02
CA VAL A 272 -40.74 -14.87 -24.16
C VAL A 272 -39.35 -14.32 -23.80
N ASN A 273 -39.08 -14.21 -22.50
CA ASN A 273 -37.84 -13.68 -21.94
C ASN A 273 -36.80 -14.80 -21.87
N GLU A 274 -35.72 -14.69 -22.66
CA GLU A 274 -34.65 -15.68 -22.76
C GLU A 274 -33.61 -15.46 -21.66
N ALA A 275 -33.43 -16.46 -20.79
CA ALA A 275 -32.57 -16.36 -19.61
C ALA A 275 -31.07 -16.30 -19.98
N PRO A 276 -30.28 -15.42 -19.31
CA PRO A 276 -28.85 -15.28 -19.60
C PRO A 276 -28.06 -16.53 -19.19
N ARG A 277 -27.29 -17.06 -20.15
CA ARG A 277 -26.34 -18.16 -19.97
C ARG A 277 -25.22 -17.74 -19.01
N GLN A 278 -25.15 -18.38 -17.84
CA GLN A 278 -24.02 -18.25 -16.91
C GLN A 278 -22.78 -18.94 -17.51
N GLU A 279 -21.70 -18.18 -17.69
CA GLU A 279 -20.39 -18.73 -18.04
C GLU A 279 -19.81 -19.51 -16.84
N PRO A 280 -19.18 -20.68 -17.07
CA PRO A 280 -18.58 -21.46 -16.00
C PRO A 280 -17.38 -20.70 -15.38
N PRO A 281 -17.21 -20.77 -14.04
CA PRO A 281 -16.11 -20.09 -13.37
C PRO A 281 -14.75 -20.60 -13.89
N PRO A 282 -13.74 -19.72 -14.02
CA PRO A 282 -12.42 -20.10 -14.51
C PRO A 282 -11.80 -21.17 -13.59
N THR A 283 -11.33 -22.25 -14.21
CA THR A 283 -10.70 -23.36 -13.51
C THR A 283 -9.43 -22.87 -12.79
N PRO A 284 -9.29 -23.08 -11.47
CA PRO A 284 -8.13 -22.61 -10.73
C PRO A 284 -6.87 -23.29 -11.27
N VAL A 285 -5.93 -22.49 -11.78
CA VAL A 285 -4.62 -22.95 -12.24
C VAL A 285 -3.90 -23.55 -11.04
N LYS A 286 -3.59 -24.86 -11.09
CA LYS A 286 -2.83 -25.55 -10.04
C LYS A 286 -1.43 -24.91 -9.95
N PRO A 287 -1.08 -24.27 -8.83
CA PRO A 287 0.21 -23.62 -8.67
C PRO A 287 1.32 -24.68 -8.54
N THR A 288 2.42 -24.46 -9.25
CA THR A 288 3.62 -25.29 -9.16
C THR A 288 4.35 -25.00 -7.85
N LYS A 289 4.58 -26.04 -7.03
CA LYS A 289 5.35 -25.97 -5.77
C LYS A 289 6.85 -25.76 -6.02
N ASN A 290 7.24 -24.57 -6.46
CA ASN A 290 8.64 -24.15 -6.45
C ASN A 290 8.96 -23.49 -5.10
N VAL A 291 9.28 -24.31 -4.10
CA VAL A 291 9.85 -23.82 -2.84
C VAL A 291 11.34 -23.54 -3.09
N PRO A 292 11.83 -22.30 -2.90
CA PRO A 292 13.25 -21.99 -3.04
C PRO A 292 14.09 -22.88 -2.12
N ARG A 293 15.12 -23.53 -2.70
CA ARG A 293 16.09 -24.34 -1.96
C ARG A 293 17.11 -23.51 -1.18
N ASP A 294 17.18 -22.21 -1.42
CA ASP A 294 18.13 -21.33 -0.75
C ASP A 294 17.88 -21.32 0.76
N ASP A 295 18.97 -21.47 1.52
CA ASP A 295 18.94 -21.53 2.98
C ASP A 295 19.31 -20.18 3.60
N ASP A 296 18.93 -19.11 2.92
CA ASP A 296 19.13 -17.75 3.39
C ASP A 296 18.31 -17.46 4.68
N ARG A 297 18.69 -16.42 5.42
CA ARG A 297 18.02 -16.02 6.68
C ARG A 297 16.53 -15.74 6.47
N TYR A 298 16.15 -15.13 5.35
CA TYR A 298 14.77 -14.77 5.01
C TYR A 298 13.93 -16.03 4.76
N ALA A 299 14.43 -16.98 3.96
CA ALA A 299 13.75 -18.24 3.67
C ALA A 299 13.49 -19.04 4.95
N ARG A 300 14.47 -19.09 5.85
CA ARG A 300 14.35 -19.80 7.13
C ARG A 300 13.31 -19.15 8.04
N TYR A 301 13.26 -17.82 8.11
CA TYR A 301 12.19 -17.10 8.81
C TYR A 301 10.81 -17.39 8.22
N VAL A 302 10.68 -17.34 6.89
CA VAL A 302 9.42 -17.60 6.19
C VAL A 302 8.92 -19.02 6.46
N ARG A 303 9.79 -20.03 6.41
CA ARG A 303 9.44 -21.43 6.75
C ARG A 303 8.98 -21.55 8.20
N ALA A 304 9.73 -20.97 9.15
CA ALA A 304 9.36 -20.99 10.56
C ALA A 304 8.02 -20.27 10.81
N PHE A 305 7.77 -19.17 10.09
CA PHE A 305 6.51 -18.43 10.16
C PHE A 305 5.33 -19.25 9.61
N ILE A 306 5.50 -19.88 8.43
CA ILE A 306 4.50 -20.77 7.82
C ILE A 306 4.13 -21.91 8.79
N ASP A 307 5.14 -22.54 9.39
CA ASP A 307 4.95 -23.64 10.34
C ASP A 307 4.25 -23.18 11.63
N LYS A 308 4.69 -22.05 12.21
CA LYS A 308 4.11 -21.51 13.44
C LYS A 308 2.60 -21.24 13.32
N PHE A 309 2.17 -20.65 12.21
CA PHE A 309 0.78 -20.25 12.00
C PHE A 309 -0.03 -21.25 11.17
N GLN A 310 0.57 -22.36 10.74
CA GLN A 310 -0.05 -23.37 9.88
C GLN A 310 -0.77 -22.71 8.68
N LEU A 311 -0.02 -21.89 7.94
CA LEU A 311 -0.57 -21.15 6.80
C LEU A 311 -1.09 -22.11 5.72
N ASN A 312 -2.25 -21.80 5.13
CA ASN A 312 -2.80 -22.56 4.01
C ASN A 312 -2.00 -22.32 2.71
N ASP A 313 -2.28 -23.09 1.66
CA ASP A 313 -1.50 -23.04 0.40
C ASP A 313 -1.46 -21.63 -0.23
N GLU A 314 -2.56 -20.88 -0.18
CA GLU A 314 -2.62 -19.51 -0.71
C GLU A 314 -1.78 -18.53 0.12
N GLN A 315 -1.88 -18.62 1.45
CA GLN A 315 -1.09 -17.83 2.38
C GLN A 315 0.41 -18.15 2.24
N GLN A 316 0.78 -19.43 2.08
CA GLN A 316 2.15 -19.85 1.84
C GLN A 316 2.70 -19.27 0.54
N GLN A 317 1.93 -19.29 -0.54
CA GLN A 317 2.35 -18.68 -1.82
C GLN A 317 2.60 -17.18 -1.65
N ARG A 318 1.72 -16.46 -0.95
CA ARG A 318 1.93 -15.04 -0.64
C ARG A 318 3.19 -14.81 0.20
N ALA A 319 3.43 -15.65 1.20
CA ALA A 319 4.63 -15.58 2.03
C ALA A 319 5.91 -15.75 1.19
N TRP A 320 5.93 -16.69 0.25
CA TRP A 320 7.05 -16.91 -0.67
C TRP A 320 7.21 -15.80 -1.71
N LEU A 321 6.14 -15.13 -2.12
CA LEU A 321 6.24 -13.92 -2.93
C LEU A 321 6.94 -12.79 -2.15
N PHE A 322 6.59 -12.59 -0.87
CA PHE A 322 7.25 -11.60 -0.03
C PHE A 322 8.74 -11.91 0.17
N HIS A 323 9.09 -13.19 0.36
CA HIS A 323 10.48 -13.65 0.40
C HIS A 323 11.24 -13.28 -0.87
N LYS A 324 10.69 -13.63 -2.04
CA LYS A 324 11.32 -13.35 -3.33
C LYS A 324 11.61 -11.86 -3.51
N GLU A 325 10.62 -11.00 -3.24
CA GLU A 325 10.77 -9.55 -3.32
C GLU A 325 11.90 -9.04 -2.39
N VAL A 326 11.98 -9.58 -1.18
CA VAL A 326 13.02 -9.21 -0.20
C VAL A 326 14.40 -9.68 -0.66
N VAL A 327 14.54 -10.88 -1.20
CA VAL A 327 15.82 -11.37 -1.74
C VAL A 327 16.31 -10.51 -2.91
N GLU A 328 15.42 -10.11 -3.83
CA GLU A 328 15.76 -9.22 -4.94
C GLU A 328 16.24 -7.83 -4.46
N ARG A 329 15.64 -7.32 -3.38
CA ARG A 329 16.04 -6.05 -2.75
C ARG A 329 17.34 -6.17 -1.96
N ASP A 330 17.54 -7.26 -1.22
CA ASP A 330 18.80 -7.58 -0.54
C ASP A 330 19.96 -7.62 -1.55
N ALA A 331 19.78 -8.33 -2.67
CA ALA A 331 20.77 -8.38 -3.75
C ALA A 331 21.05 -7.00 -4.36
N THR A 332 20.05 -6.13 -4.45
CA THR A 332 20.22 -4.75 -4.94
C THR A 332 20.99 -3.87 -3.95
N LEU A 333 20.69 -3.98 -2.65
CA LEU A 333 21.43 -3.32 -1.58
C LEU A 333 22.90 -3.77 -1.56
N ARG A 334 23.16 -5.07 -1.64
CA ARG A 334 24.53 -5.60 -1.74
C ARG A 334 25.27 -5.06 -2.95
N ARG A 335 24.67 -5.07 -4.14
CA ARG A 335 25.26 -4.46 -5.35
C ARG A 335 25.56 -2.96 -5.18
N LYS A 336 24.77 -2.23 -4.39
CA LYS A 336 25.00 -0.81 -4.10
C LYS A 336 26.13 -0.57 -3.10
N PHE A 337 26.13 -1.33 -2.00
CA PHE A 337 27.03 -1.08 -0.87
C PHE A 337 28.36 -1.82 -0.96
N ASP A 338 28.36 -3.08 -1.40
CA ASP A 338 29.55 -3.94 -1.35
C ASP A 338 30.72 -3.36 -2.16
N PRO A 339 30.54 -2.85 -3.41
CA PRO A 339 31.65 -2.22 -4.14
C PRO A 339 32.20 -0.96 -3.45
N ARG A 340 31.34 -0.19 -2.76
CA ARG A 340 31.75 1.02 -2.04
C ARG A 340 32.51 0.68 -0.75
N ILE A 341 32.07 -0.38 -0.06
CA ILE A 341 32.75 -0.90 1.12
C ILE A 341 34.13 -1.44 0.71
N GLU A 342 34.21 -2.22 -0.38
CA GLU A 342 35.45 -2.78 -0.91
C GLU A 342 36.45 -1.70 -1.35
N ALA A 343 35.96 -0.64 -2.00
CA ALA A 343 36.78 0.49 -2.44
C ALA A 343 37.26 1.39 -1.28
N ALA A 344 36.61 1.36 -0.12
CA ALA A 344 37.02 2.13 1.04
C ALA A 344 38.20 1.46 1.77
N ASP A 345 39.18 2.27 2.18
CA ASP A 345 40.38 1.82 2.88
C ASP A 345 40.05 0.95 4.09
N ALA A 346 40.81 -0.12 4.25
CA ALA A 346 40.67 -1.03 5.38
C ALA A 346 40.87 -0.26 6.71
N GLY A 347 39.88 -0.36 7.60
CA GLY A 347 39.89 0.34 8.89
C GLY A 347 39.47 1.81 8.85
N SER A 348 39.09 2.35 7.69
CA SER A 348 38.58 3.72 7.61
C SER A 348 37.18 3.86 8.24
N ASP A 349 36.92 5.03 8.82
CA ASP A 349 35.58 5.40 9.32
C ASP A 349 34.52 5.32 8.21
N ALA A 350 34.92 5.63 6.96
CA ALA A 350 34.06 5.52 5.79
C ALA A 350 33.60 4.09 5.54
N ARG A 351 34.52 3.10 5.61
CA ARG A 351 34.18 1.68 5.45
C ARG A 351 33.24 1.20 6.54
N THR A 352 33.51 1.57 7.80
CA THR A 352 32.65 1.23 8.94
C THR A 352 31.26 1.83 8.77
N SER A 353 31.18 3.12 8.43
CA SER A 353 29.91 3.81 8.18
C SER A 353 29.09 3.17 7.06
N LEU A 354 29.74 2.81 5.93
CA LEU A 354 29.08 2.13 4.81
C LEU A 354 28.58 0.73 5.19
N SER A 355 29.36 -0.04 5.96
CA SER A 355 28.94 -1.36 6.44
C SER A 355 27.74 -1.23 7.37
N THR A 356 27.81 -0.34 8.36
CA THR A 356 26.71 -0.07 9.29
C THR A 356 25.45 0.37 8.55
N ALA A 357 25.57 1.27 7.57
CA ALA A 357 24.44 1.72 6.75
C ALA A 357 23.82 0.57 5.93
N ARG A 358 24.65 -0.31 5.34
CA ARG A 358 24.16 -1.51 4.65
C ARG A 358 23.42 -2.42 5.61
N ASP A 359 24.01 -2.73 6.77
CA ASP A 359 23.45 -3.67 7.73
C ASP A 359 22.12 -3.15 8.29
N HIS A 360 22.02 -1.86 8.62
CA HIS A 360 20.74 -1.23 8.97
C HIS A 360 19.69 -1.32 7.84
N ALA A 361 20.09 -1.13 6.58
CA ALA A 361 19.17 -1.26 5.46
C ALA A 361 18.66 -2.70 5.29
N LEU A 362 19.52 -3.69 5.52
CA LEU A 362 19.16 -5.11 5.50
C LEU A 362 18.23 -5.49 6.67
N ASP A 363 18.48 -4.97 7.87
CA ASP A 363 17.61 -5.22 9.02
C ASP A 363 16.23 -4.58 8.83
N ARG A 364 16.16 -3.36 8.29
CA ARG A 364 14.86 -2.75 7.92
C ARG A 364 14.09 -3.58 6.90
N LEU A 365 14.79 -4.15 5.91
CA LEU A 365 14.20 -5.02 4.91
C LEU A 365 13.68 -6.32 5.55
N PHE A 366 14.40 -6.86 6.53
CA PHE A 366 13.95 -8.01 7.31
C PHE A 366 12.71 -7.68 8.14
N ASP A 367 12.67 -6.53 8.82
CA ASP A 367 11.50 -6.10 9.58
C ASP A 367 10.27 -5.86 8.70
N GLN A 368 10.45 -5.39 7.46
CA GLN A 368 9.37 -5.32 6.48
C GLN A 368 8.82 -6.69 6.14
N LEU A 369 9.69 -7.68 5.90
CA LEU A 369 9.27 -9.06 5.68
C LEU A 369 8.42 -9.55 6.86
N LYS A 370 8.90 -9.33 8.10
CA LYS A 370 8.17 -9.71 9.31
C LYS A 370 6.78 -9.10 9.35
N ARG A 371 6.68 -7.77 9.21
CA ARG A 371 5.40 -7.03 9.23
C ARG A 371 4.43 -7.50 8.14
N ARG A 372 4.92 -7.83 6.95
CA ARG A 372 4.09 -8.34 5.85
C ARG A 372 3.60 -9.76 6.12
N LEU A 373 4.48 -10.63 6.61
CA LEU A 373 4.13 -12.00 7.00
C LEU A 373 3.10 -11.99 8.14
N GLU A 374 3.27 -11.12 9.13
CA GLU A 374 2.35 -10.95 10.25
C GLU A 374 0.93 -10.55 9.86
N ARG A 375 0.65 -10.19 8.60
CA ARG A 375 -0.71 -9.91 8.11
C ARG A 375 -1.38 -11.13 7.47
N LEU A 376 -0.63 -12.19 7.17
CA LEU A 376 -1.16 -13.37 6.48
C LEU A 376 -2.05 -14.26 7.37
N PRO A 377 -1.70 -14.55 8.64
CA PRO A 377 -2.51 -15.43 9.48
C PRO A 377 -3.90 -14.84 9.78
N THR A 378 -4.92 -15.70 9.72
CA THR A 378 -6.27 -15.40 10.22
C THR A 378 -6.28 -15.23 11.75
N THR A 379 -7.31 -14.59 12.28
CA THR A 379 -7.49 -14.43 13.73
C THR A 379 -7.44 -15.77 14.46
N LYS A 380 -8.08 -16.81 13.92
CA LYS A 380 -8.06 -18.16 14.48
C LYS A 380 -6.65 -18.77 14.50
N GLN A 381 -5.93 -18.70 13.38
CA GLN A 381 -4.54 -19.19 13.31
C GLN A 381 -3.63 -18.48 14.33
N ARG A 382 -3.84 -17.19 14.60
CA ARG A 382 -3.08 -16.47 15.64
C ARG A 382 -3.39 -16.95 17.05
N GLN A 383 -4.65 -17.27 17.34
CA GLN A 383 -5.08 -17.78 18.65
C GLN A 383 -4.57 -19.21 18.88
N ASP A 384 -4.55 -20.04 17.84
CA ASP A 384 -4.11 -21.43 17.91
C ASP A 384 -2.56 -21.58 17.91
N ALA A 385 -1.84 -20.54 17.48
CA ALA A 385 -0.39 -20.56 17.38
C ALA A 385 0.29 -20.63 18.75
N LYS A 386 1.23 -21.58 18.92
CA LYS A 386 2.05 -21.65 20.12
C LYS A 386 2.96 -20.42 20.23
N PRO A 387 3.23 -19.93 21.45
CA PRO A 387 4.22 -18.87 21.66
C PRO A 387 5.61 -19.42 21.33
N VAL A 388 6.03 -19.21 20.08
CA VAL A 388 7.36 -19.52 19.59
C VAL A 388 8.05 -18.20 19.25
N ASP A 389 9.23 -17.99 19.81
CA ASP A 389 10.13 -16.92 19.39
C ASP A 389 10.73 -17.29 18.03
N LEU A 390 10.21 -16.66 16.98
CA LEU A 390 10.63 -16.92 15.60
C LEU A 390 12.08 -16.50 15.35
N ASP A 391 12.55 -15.43 16.00
CA ASP A 391 13.93 -14.96 15.84
C ASP A 391 14.91 -15.94 16.49
N ALA A 392 14.57 -16.45 17.68
CA ALA A 392 15.34 -17.51 18.31
C ALA A 392 15.38 -18.80 17.47
N ALA A 393 14.24 -19.18 16.85
CA ALA A 393 14.17 -20.36 15.99
C ALA A 393 15.06 -20.22 14.74
N VAL A 394 15.08 -19.06 14.10
CA VAL A 394 15.94 -18.79 12.94
C VAL A 394 17.42 -18.71 13.31
N ASN A 395 17.74 -18.10 14.46
CA ASN A 395 19.11 -18.03 14.96
C ASN A 395 19.64 -19.42 15.32
N LYS A 396 18.84 -20.26 15.97
CA LYS A 396 19.18 -21.65 16.27
C LYS A 396 19.42 -22.47 15.00
N ALA A 397 18.52 -22.36 14.01
CA ALA A 397 18.71 -23.01 12.72
C ALA A 397 19.97 -22.52 11.98
N SER A 398 20.45 -21.30 12.24
CA SER A 398 21.72 -20.79 11.69
C SER A 398 22.92 -21.43 12.35
N ALA A 399 22.87 -21.60 13.67
CA ALA A 399 23.94 -22.25 14.43
C ALA A 399 24.09 -23.72 14.01
N ASP A 400 22.98 -24.45 13.89
CA ASP A 400 22.98 -25.88 13.55
C ASP A 400 23.55 -26.15 12.13
N VAL A 401 23.39 -25.21 11.20
CA VAL A 401 23.97 -25.31 9.85
C VAL A 401 25.48 -25.02 9.86
N ALA A 402 25.93 -24.07 10.68
CA ALA A 402 27.36 -23.75 10.83
C ALA A 402 28.15 -24.86 11.56
N GLU A 403 27.49 -25.60 12.45
CA GLU A 403 28.11 -26.63 13.31
C GLU A 403 28.16 -28.03 12.66
N LYS A 404 27.82 -28.17 11.37
CA LYS A 404 28.17 -29.35 10.56
C LYS A 404 29.42 -29.04 9.71
N PRO A 405 30.63 -28.96 10.31
CA PRO A 405 31.85 -28.90 9.53
C PRO A 405 32.02 -30.24 8.83
N ASP A 406 31.84 -30.23 7.52
CA ASP A 406 32.58 -31.02 6.54
C ASP A 406 33.01 -32.45 6.97
N GLN A 407 32.10 -33.23 7.55
CA GLN A 407 32.32 -34.68 7.73
C GLN A 407 32.25 -35.43 6.39
N ALA A 408 32.12 -34.72 5.26
CA ALA A 408 32.00 -35.29 3.92
C ALA A 408 33.34 -35.70 3.30
N ASP A 409 34.49 -35.31 3.87
CA ASP A 409 35.81 -35.66 3.32
C ASP A 409 36.68 -36.49 4.27
N LYS A 410 36.09 -37.53 4.89
CA LYS A 410 36.91 -38.68 5.29
C LYS A 410 37.44 -39.31 4.00
N PRO A 411 38.76 -39.30 3.74
CA PRO A 411 39.32 -39.88 2.53
C PRO A 411 38.96 -41.36 2.50
N THR A 412 38.02 -41.72 1.64
CA THR A 412 37.74 -43.11 1.35
C THR A 412 39.03 -43.63 0.73
N LYS A 413 39.78 -44.46 1.49
CA LYS A 413 41.01 -45.11 1.04
C LYS A 413 40.77 -45.67 -0.36
N ARG A 414 41.25 -44.98 -1.39
CA ARG A 414 41.32 -45.52 -2.74
C ARG A 414 42.20 -46.76 -2.66
N PRO A 415 41.73 -47.94 -3.09
CA PRO A 415 42.59 -49.11 -3.17
C PRO A 415 43.77 -48.76 -4.09
N ARG A 416 44.97 -48.92 -3.53
CA ARG A 416 46.26 -48.71 -4.19
C ARG A 416 46.27 -49.55 -5.47
N ARG A 417 46.13 -48.88 -6.63
CA ARG A 417 46.27 -49.51 -7.95
C ARG A 417 47.71 -50.02 -8.02
N GLN A 418 47.89 -51.34 -7.99
CA GLN A 418 49.20 -51.97 -8.17
C GLN A 418 49.71 -51.62 -9.57
N SER A 419 50.83 -50.91 -9.61
CA SER A 419 51.60 -50.63 -10.81
C SER A 419 52.09 -51.97 -11.38
N LYS A 420 51.68 -52.27 -12.62
CA LYS A 420 52.22 -53.37 -13.41
C LYS A 420 53.67 -53.00 -13.81
N PRO A 421 54.65 -53.92 -13.75
CA PRO A 421 56.02 -53.62 -14.16
C PRO A 421 56.10 -53.43 -15.67
N GLU A 422 56.84 -52.40 -16.09
CA GLU A 422 57.39 -52.24 -17.43
C GLU A 422 58.29 -53.44 -17.73
N GLU A 423 57.96 -54.21 -18.77
CA GLU A 423 58.89 -55.12 -19.43
C GLU A 423 59.71 -54.32 -20.44
N ASP A 424 61.01 -54.33 -20.21
CA ASP A 424 62.06 -53.96 -21.15
C ASP A 424 61.92 -54.77 -22.45
N GLU A 425 61.91 -54.07 -23.58
CA GLU A 425 62.38 -54.65 -24.85
C GLU A 425 63.23 -53.60 -25.60
N LYS A 426 64.55 -53.85 -25.57
CA LYS A 426 65.55 -53.44 -26.57
C LYS A 426 66.10 -54.73 -27.19
N PRO A 427 66.73 -54.73 -28.38
CA PRO A 427 66.99 -53.63 -29.31
C PRO A 427 66.31 -53.74 -30.68
#